data_AF-Q3SCJ5-F1
#
_entry.id   AF-Q3SCJ5-F1
#
_cell.length_a   1.000
_cell.length_b   1.000
_cell.length_c   1.000
_cell.angle_alpha   90.00
_cell.angle_beta   90.00
_cell.angle_gamma   90.00
#
_symmetry.space_group_name_H-M   'P 1'
#
loop_
_entity.id
_entity.type
_entity.pdbx_description
1 polymer ?
#
loop_
_entity_poly.entity_id
_entity_poly.type
_entity_poly.pdbx_seq_one_letter_code
_entity_poly.pdbx_strand_id
1 'polypeptide(L)'
;PAVHKVQSFQKVLLDIQDNINIHKIESNSFMGLSSESVIIWLNKNGIREIQNHAFNGTYLDELNLSDNQNLEKLPNEVFQGAIGPVVLDISRTRISFLPSHGLENIKKLRARSTYNLKKLPCLGEVCCIDEAISPILAIA
;
A
#
# COMPACT_ATOMS: atom_id res chain seq x y z
N PRO A 1 -0.86 12.77 -15.26
CA PRO A 1 -0.01 12.28 -16.37
C PRO A 1 -0.26 10.78 -16.63
N ALA A 2 -0.39 10.39 -17.88
CA ALA A 2 -0.69 9.04 -18.31
C ALA A 2 0.55 8.13 -18.18
N VAL A 3 0.77 7.55 -16.99
CA VAL A 3 1.95 6.71 -16.70
C VAL A 3 2.02 5.47 -17.61
N HIS A 4 0.89 5.05 -18.19
CA HIS A 4 0.80 4.00 -19.20
C HIS A 4 1.60 4.26 -20.49
N LYS A 5 2.09 5.48 -20.71
CA LYS A 5 2.95 5.81 -21.87
C LYS A 5 4.43 5.54 -21.62
N VAL A 6 4.83 5.26 -20.38
CA VAL A 6 6.25 5.04 -20.02
C VAL A 6 6.72 3.68 -20.54
N GLN A 7 5.99 2.60 -20.23
CA GLN A 7 6.29 1.24 -20.68
C GLN A 7 7.77 0.85 -20.55
N SER A 8 8.33 1.06 -19.35
CA SER A 8 9.74 0.73 -19.08
C SER A 8 9.99 -0.77 -19.18
N PHE A 9 11.14 -1.18 -19.73
CA PHE A 9 11.64 -2.57 -19.68
C PHE A 9 12.60 -2.81 -18.50
N GLN A 10 12.66 -1.87 -17.57
CA GLN A 10 13.50 -1.94 -16.37
C GLN A 10 12.65 -1.68 -15.13
N LYS A 11 13.16 -2.12 -13.97
CA LYS A 11 12.57 -1.78 -12.67
C LYS A 11 12.42 -0.26 -12.52
N VAL A 12 11.25 0.18 -12.06
CA VAL A 12 10.96 1.61 -11.86
C VAL A 12 10.76 1.93 -10.39
N LEU A 13 11.39 3.00 -9.91
CA LEU A 13 11.04 3.67 -8.67
C LEU A 13 10.17 4.89 -9.02
N LEU A 14 8.91 4.86 -8.61
CA LEU A 14 8.02 6.02 -8.67
C LEU A 14 7.97 6.67 -7.30
N ASP A 15 8.62 7.83 -7.19
CA ASP A 15 8.66 8.63 -5.98
C ASP A 15 7.76 9.86 -6.13
N ILE A 16 6.62 9.87 -5.42
CA ILE A 16 5.68 10.99 -5.34
C ILE A 16 5.39 11.25 -3.87
N GLN A 17 6.13 12.17 -3.27
CA GLN A 17 6.01 12.54 -1.86
C GLN A 17 5.69 14.03 -1.69
N ASP A 18 5.14 14.41 -0.54
CA ASP A 18 4.90 15.80 -0.13
C ASP A 18 3.94 16.59 -1.04
N ASN A 19 3.01 15.90 -1.72
CA ASN A 19 1.96 16.51 -2.55
C ASN A 19 0.60 16.47 -1.85
N ILE A 20 0.31 17.50 -1.06
CA ILE A 20 -0.91 17.58 -0.23
C ILE A 20 -2.23 17.57 -1.04
N ASN A 21 -2.18 17.92 -2.33
CA ASN A 21 -3.37 17.99 -3.20
C ASN A 21 -3.68 16.65 -3.90
N ILE A 22 -2.82 15.64 -3.76
CA ILE A 22 -3.11 14.29 -4.27
C ILE A 22 -3.98 13.59 -3.24
N HIS A 23 -5.29 13.56 -3.50
CA HIS A 23 -6.27 13.02 -2.57
C HIS A 23 -6.74 11.61 -2.89
N LYS A 24 -6.57 11.17 -4.14
CA LYS A 24 -7.18 9.96 -4.65
C LYS A 24 -6.24 9.21 -5.59
N ILE A 25 -6.23 7.89 -5.46
CA ILE A 25 -5.65 6.97 -6.45
C ILE A 25 -6.79 6.30 -7.20
N GLU A 26 -6.88 6.55 -8.50
CA GLU A 26 -7.89 5.97 -9.39
C GLU A 26 -7.52 4.51 -9.76
N SER A 27 -8.50 3.73 -10.21
CA SER A 27 -8.27 2.40 -10.78
C SER A 27 -7.23 2.45 -11.92
N ASN A 28 -6.35 1.46 -11.99
CA ASN A 28 -5.31 1.31 -13.02
C ASN A 28 -4.30 2.46 -13.12
N SER A 29 -4.13 3.27 -12.06
CA SER A 29 -3.26 4.46 -12.07
C SER A 29 -1.81 4.18 -12.47
N PHE A 30 -1.32 2.96 -12.23
CA PHE A 30 0.08 2.57 -12.46
C PHE A 30 0.25 1.50 -13.55
N MET A 31 -0.85 1.11 -14.20
CA MET A 31 -0.83 0.09 -15.25
C MET A 31 0.06 0.54 -16.42
N GLY A 32 0.96 -0.35 -16.86
CA GLY A 32 1.87 -0.08 -17.97
C GLY A 32 3.05 0.85 -17.65
N LEU A 33 3.31 1.12 -16.36
CA LEU A 33 4.50 1.87 -15.92
C LEU A 33 5.79 1.13 -16.29
N SER A 34 5.84 -0.17 -16.01
CA SER A 34 6.95 -1.06 -16.33
C SER A 34 6.44 -2.46 -16.66
N SER A 35 7.16 -3.16 -17.53
CA SER A 35 7.03 -4.60 -17.74
C SER A 35 7.77 -5.41 -16.67
N GLU A 36 8.62 -4.76 -15.87
CA GLU A 36 9.34 -5.31 -14.73
C GLU A 36 8.69 -4.86 -13.40
N SER A 37 9.34 -5.17 -12.27
CA SER A 37 8.86 -4.75 -10.95
C SER A 37 8.90 -3.23 -10.74
N VAL A 38 8.06 -2.74 -9.85
CA VAL A 38 7.96 -1.34 -9.48
C VAL A 38 8.01 -1.15 -7.96
N ILE A 39 8.66 -0.07 -7.54
CA ILE A 39 8.57 0.47 -6.18
C ILE A 39 7.76 1.75 -6.28
N ILE A 40 6.72 1.88 -5.47
CA ILE A 40 5.84 3.04 -5.48
C ILE A 40 5.84 3.67 -4.08
N TRP A 41 6.40 4.88 -4.00
CA TRP A 41 6.36 5.72 -2.81
C TRP A 41 5.34 6.84 -3.01
N LEU A 42 4.23 6.74 -2.29
CA LEU A 42 3.14 7.71 -2.27
C LEU A 42 2.93 8.29 -0.86
N ASN A 43 3.95 8.22 -0.03
CA ASN A 43 3.89 8.67 1.34
C ASN A 43 3.89 10.20 1.44
N LYS A 44 3.41 10.72 2.57
CA LYS A 44 3.32 12.17 2.86
C LYS A 44 2.50 12.95 1.82
N ASN A 45 1.48 12.34 1.24
CA ASN A 45 0.52 13.03 0.38
C ASN A 45 -0.78 13.32 1.14
N GLY A 46 -1.77 13.88 0.44
CA GLY A 46 -3.12 14.10 0.95
C GLY A 46 -4.07 12.94 0.71
N ILE A 47 -3.58 11.72 0.48
CA ILE A 47 -4.41 10.61 -0.01
C ILE A 47 -5.41 10.21 1.07
N ARG A 48 -6.68 10.16 0.66
CA ARG A 48 -7.81 9.76 1.50
C ARG A 48 -8.65 8.66 0.85
N GLU A 49 -8.53 8.49 -0.46
CA GLU A 49 -9.27 7.49 -1.22
C GLU A 49 -8.34 6.71 -2.15
N ILE A 50 -8.49 5.39 -2.18
CA ILE A 50 -7.87 4.50 -3.16
C ILE A 50 -9.00 3.64 -3.71
N GLN A 51 -9.10 3.52 -5.03
CA GLN A 51 -10.14 2.71 -5.65
C GLN A 51 -9.74 1.23 -5.75
N ASN A 52 -10.74 0.36 -5.96
CA ASN A 52 -10.49 -1.02 -6.41
C ASN A 52 -9.61 -1.00 -7.67
N HIS A 53 -8.76 -2.01 -7.84
CA HIS A 53 -7.88 -2.14 -9.00
C HIS A 53 -6.88 -0.99 -9.19
N ALA A 54 -6.62 -0.16 -8.17
CA ALA A 54 -5.66 0.95 -8.26
C ALA A 54 -4.27 0.52 -8.74
N PHE A 55 -3.83 -0.68 -8.35
CA PHE A 55 -2.53 -1.25 -8.69
C PHE A 55 -2.61 -2.40 -9.72
N ASN A 56 -3.76 -2.57 -10.39
CA ASN A 56 -3.94 -3.63 -11.37
C ASN A 56 -2.89 -3.57 -12.50
N GLY A 57 -2.40 -4.73 -12.92
CA GLY A 57 -1.40 -4.86 -13.99
C GLY A 57 0.00 -4.39 -13.59
N THR A 58 0.34 -4.45 -12.30
CA THR A 58 1.67 -4.08 -11.79
C THR A 58 2.31 -5.19 -10.97
N TYR A 59 3.65 -5.21 -10.98
CA TYR A 59 4.49 -6.11 -10.19
C TYR A 59 5.09 -5.29 -9.04
N LEU A 60 4.44 -5.27 -7.88
CA LEU A 60 4.80 -4.42 -6.75
C LEU A 60 5.86 -5.07 -5.84
N ASP A 61 7.07 -4.53 -5.87
CA ASP A 61 8.09 -4.86 -4.87
C ASP A 61 7.78 -4.15 -3.55
N GLU A 62 7.50 -2.85 -3.60
CA GLU A 62 7.21 -2.06 -2.41
C GLU A 62 6.15 -1.01 -2.69
N LEU A 63 5.22 -0.88 -1.75
CA LEU A 63 4.21 0.17 -1.71
C LEU A 63 4.29 0.92 -0.37
N ASN A 64 4.61 2.21 -0.43
CA ASN A 64 4.63 3.08 0.74
C ASN A 64 3.47 4.08 0.69
N LEU A 65 2.51 3.91 1.58
CA LEU A 65 1.34 4.77 1.79
C LEU A 65 1.43 5.54 3.12
N SER A 66 2.58 5.52 3.79
CA SER A 66 2.72 6.14 5.11
C SER A 66 2.47 7.65 5.09
N ASP A 67 2.15 8.22 6.25
CA ASP A 67 1.85 9.66 6.40
C ASP A 67 0.63 10.20 5.63
N ASN A 68 -0.16 9.33 5.00
CA ASN A 68 -1.47 9.71 4.47
C ASN A 68 -2.51 9.67 5.62
N GLN A 69 -2.50 10.71 6.46
CA GLN A 69 -3.21 10.72 7.75
C GLN A 69 -4.74 10.57 7.64
N ASN A 70 -5.32 10.88 6.48
CA ASN A 70 -6.76 10.77 6.22
C ASN A 70 -7.14 9.49 5.45
N LEU A 71 -6.18 8.59 5.18
CA LEU A 71 -6.46 7.31 4.55
C LEU A 71 -6.99 6.33 5.60
N GLU A 72 -8.26 5.96 5.47
CA GLU A 72 -8.99 5.16 6.49
C GLU A 72 -9.24 3.70 6.07
N LYS A 73 -9.18 3.43 4.77
CA LYS A 73 -9.47 2.10 4.22
C LYS A 73 -8.63 1.81 2.99
N LEU A 74 -8.25 0.54 2.87
CA LEU A 74 -7.86 -0.07 1.61
C LEU A 74 -9.04 -0.92 1.15
N PRO A 75 -9.60 -0.69 -0.06
CA PRO A 75 -10.63 -1.56 -0.59
C PRO A 75 -10.13 -3.00 -0.75
N ASN A 76 -11.02 -3.99 -0.65
CA ASN A 76 -10.64 -5.40 -0.77
C ASN A 76 -9.93 -5.70 -2.11
N GLU A 77 -10.41 -5.14 -3.21
CA GLU A 77 -9.88 -5.40 -4.57
C GLU A 77 -8.75 -4.43 -4.96
N VAL A 78 -8.14 -3.71 -4.01
CA VAL A 78 -7.10 -2.72 -4.31
C VAL A 78 -5.88 -3.33 -5.02
N PHE A 79 -5.54 -4.58 -4.67
CA PHE A 79 -4.44 -5.36 -5.25
C PHE A 79 -4.90 -6.38 -6.29
N GLN A 80 -6.17 -6.38 -6.69
CA GLN A 80 -6.65 -7.32 -7.69
C GLN A 80 -5.97 -7.08 -9.04
N GLY A 81 -5.38 -8.15 -9.59
CA GLY A 81 -4.57 -8.09 -10.81
C GLY A 81 -3.16 -7.50 -10.64
N ALA A 82 -2.75 -7.19 -9.41
CA ALA A 82 -1.36 -6.91 -9.07
C ALA A 82 -0.64 -8.19 -8.64
N ILE A 83 0.68 -8.25 -8.85
CA ILE A 83 1.56 -9.23 -8.22
C ILE A 83 2.33 -8.51 -7.11
N GLY A 84 2.30 -9.03 -5.88
CA GLY A 84 2.76 -8.30 -4.69
C GLY A 84 1.60 -7.63 -3.92
N PRO A 85 1.87 -6.63 -3.06
CA PRO A 85 3.18 -6.07 -2.72
C PRO A 85 4.04 -7.02 -1.88
N VAL A 86 5.37 -6.96 -2.03
CA VAL A 86 6.30 -7.69 -1.14
C VAL A 86 6.52 -6.92 0.17
N VAL A 87 6.61 -5.59 0.08
CA VAL A 87 6.71 -4.68 1.23
C VAL A 87 5.54 -3.70 1.19
N LEU A 88 4.81 -3.60 2.30
CA LEU A 88 3.73 -2.64 2.48
C LEU A 88 3.98 -1.76 3.70
N ASP A 89 3.99 -0.44 3.52
CA ASP A 89 4.04 0.53 4.62
C ASP A 89 2.75 1.36 4.67
N ILE A 90 2.01 1.21 5.76
CA ILE A 90 0.78 1.95 6.08
C ILE A 90 0.93 2.74 7.39
N SER A 91 2.15 3.00 7.82
CA SER A 91 2.45 3.72 9.06
C SER A 91 1.83 5.12 9.06
N ARG A 92 1.36 5.60 10.22
CA ARG A 92 0.78 6.95 10.38
C ARG A 92 -0.40 7.20 9.44
N THR A 93 -1.20 6.17 9.18
CA THR A 93 -2.50 6.26 8.52
C THR A 93 -3.63 5.96 9.51
N ARG A 94 -4.88 6.16 9.10
CA ARG A 94 -6.08 5.80 9.87
C ARG A 94 -6.69 4.48 9.41
N ILE A 95 -5.94 3.68 8.64
CA ILE A 95 -6.40 2.40 8.11
C ILE A 95 -6.88 1.51 9.25
N SER A 96 -8.12 1.04 9.15
CA SER A 96 -8.78 0.23 10.18
C SER A 96 -8.76 -1.28 9.88
N PHE A 97 -8.63 -1.64 8.60
CA PHE A 97 -8.53 -3.02 8.12
C PHE A 97 -7.67 -3.09 6.87
N LEU A 98 -7.01 -4.23 6.69
CA LEU A 98 -6.31 -4.60 5.47
C LEU A 98 -7.24 -5.42 4.56
N PRO A 99 -7.02 -5.42 3.23
CA PRO A 99 -7.80 -6.22 2.31
C PRO A 99 -7.67 -7.72 2.61
N SER A 100 -8.72 -8.49 2.34
CA SER A 100 -8.78 -9.94 2.62
C SER A 100 -7.95 -10.80 1.65
N HIS A 101 -7.53 -10.24 0.52
CA HIS A 101 -6.80 -10.91 -0.56
C HIS A 101 -5.84 -9.93 -1.24
N GLY A 102 -4.88 -10.45 -2.01
CA GLY A 102 -3.85 -9.65 -2.68
C GLY A 102 -2.69 -9.28 -1.75
N LEU A 103 -2.55 -9.95 -0.61
CA LEU A 103 -1.44 -9.79 0.35
C LEU A 103 -0.64 -11.10 0.51
N GLU A 104 -0.88 -12.09 -0.33
CA GLU A 104 -0.30 -13.45 -0.24
C GLU A 104 1.23 -13.43 -0.42
N ASN A 105 1.77 -12.38 -1.04
CA ASN A 105 3.19 -12.20 -1.31
C ASN A 105 3.90 -11.26 -0.32
N ILE A 106 3.19 -10.72 0.69
CA ILE A 106 3.80 -9.82 1.67
C ILE A 106 4.86 -10.57 2.48
N LYS A 107 6.07 -10.01 2.50
CA LYS A 107 7.16 -10.44 3.38
C LYS A 107 7.43 -9.43 4.50
N LYS A 108 6.98 -8.18 4.33
CA LYS A 108 7.17 -7.12 5.33
C LYS A 108 5.99 -6.16 5.36
N LEU A 109 5.39 -6.00 6.53
CA LEU A 109 4.35 -5.02 6.81
C LEU A 109 4.87 -4.02 7.84
N ARG A 110 4.80 -2.72 7.53
CA ARG A 110 5.07 -1.62 8.46
C ARG A 110 3.76 -0.90 8.77
N ALA A 111 3.36 -0.87 10.03
CA ALA A 111 2.12 -0.25 10.50
C ALA A 111 2.34 0.58 11.77
N ARG A 112 3.46 1.31 11.82
CA ARG A 112 3.83 2.11 13.00
C ARG A 112 2.83 3.26 13.17
N SER A 113 2.31 3.43 14.38
CA SER A 113 1.33 4.49 14.68
C SER A 113 0.07 4.41 13.81
N THR A 114 -0.34 3.20 13.42
CA THR A 114 -1.61 2.93 12.72
C THR A 114 -2.67 2.47 13.72
N TYR A 115 -3.07 3.37 14.62
CA TYR A 115 -3.84 3.03 15.84
C TYR A 115 -5.23 2.44 15.60
N ASN A 116 -5.80 2.66 14.41
CA ASN A 116 -7.11 2.12 14.04
C ASN A 116 -7.04 0.67 13.55
N LEU A 117 -5.86 0.17 13.20
CA LEU A 117 -5.68 -1.19 12.69
C LEU A 117 -5.74 -2.17 13.85
N LYS A 118 -6.91 -2.79 14.06
CA LYS A 118 -7.15 -3.69 15.19
C LYS A 118 -6.97 -5.17 14.85
N LYS A 119 -6.95 -5.51 13.57
CA LYS A 119 -6.85 -6.89 13.08
C LYS A 119 -5.89 -6.97 11.92
N LEU A 120 -5.00 -7.94 11.98
CA LEU A 120 -4.19 -8.34 10.84
C LEU A 120 -4.88 -9.53 10.16
N PRO A 121 -5.00 -9.55 8.82
CA PRO A 121 -5.44 -10.73 8.11
C PRO A 121 -4.43 -11.86 8.33
N CYS A 122 -4.88 -13.11 8.26
CA CYS A 122 -3.99 -14.26 8.29
C CYS A 122 -3.17 -14.27 6.99
N LEU A 123 -1.93 -13.78 7.04
CA LEU A 123 -1.03 -13.62 5.88
C LEU A 123 -0.25 -14.91 5.55
N GLY A 124 -0.92 -16.08 5.53
CA GLY A 124 -0.26 -17.36 5.25
C GLY A 124 0.85 -17.71 6.26
N GLU A 125 1.97 -18.27 5.80
CA GLU A 125 3.13 -18.70 6.63
C GLU A 125 3.79 -17.56 7.45
N VAL A 126 3.37 -16.31 7.26
CA VAL A 126 3.89 -15.16 7.99
C VAL A 126 3.05 -14.90 9.25
N CYS A 127 3.11 -15.83 10.20
CA CYS A 127 2.62 -15.62 11.57
C CYS A 127 3.56 -14.74 12.42
N CYS A 128 4.73 -14.36 11.91
CA CYS A 128 5.71 -13.56 12.64
C CYS A 128 5.73 -12.12 12.12
N ILE A 129 4.70 -11.33 12.42
CA ILE A 129 4.77 -9.87 12.29
C ILE A 129 4.91 -9.28 13.70
N ASP A 130 6.02 -9.62 14.33
CA ASP A 130 6.40 -9.10 15.62
C ASP A 130 7.25 -7.85 15.41
N GLU A 131 6.62 -6.69 15.17
CA GLU A 131 7.28 -5.37 15.35
C GLU A 131 6.37 -4.12 15.29
N ALA A 132 5.03 -4.23 15.33
CA ALA A 132 4.18 -3.03 15.30
C ALA A 132 3.02 -2.99 16.32
N ILE A 133 2.74 -4.08 17.03
CA ILE A 133 1.77 -4.08 18.13
C ILE A 133 2.52 -3.97 19.47
N SER A 134 3.22 -2.85 19.70
CA SER A 134 3.72 -2.50 21.04
C SER A 134 2.72 -1.56 21.74
N PRO A 135 2.63 -1.57 23.07
CA PRO A 135 1.47 -2.00 23.83
C PRO A 135 0.57 -0.82 24.21
N ILE A 136 -0.41 -0.49 23.37
CA ILE A 136 -1.54 0.37 23.81
C ILE A 136 -2.63 -0.46 24.50
N LEU A 137 -2.47 -1.79 24.59
CA LEU A 137 -3.30 -2.68 25.41
C LEU A 137 -2.79 -2.90 26.84
N ALA A 138 -1.73 -2.21 27.30
CA ALA A 138 -1.21 -2.36 28.67
C ALA A 138 -1.68 -1.27 29.65
N ILE A 139 -2.52 -0.31 29.22
CA ILE A 139 -3.06 0.73 30.12
C ILE A 139 -4.53 1.00 29.77
N ALA A 140 -5.40 0.05 30.11
CA ALA A 140 -6.83 0.25 30.37
C ALA A 140 -7.33 -0.86 31.28
#